data_AF-A0A8S2S9F4-F1
#
_entry.id   AF-A0A8S2S9F4-F1
#
_cell.length_a   1.000
_cell.length_b   1.000
_cell.length_c   1.000
_cell.angle_alpha   90.00
_cell.angle_beta   90.00
_cell.angle_gamma   90.00
#
_symmetry.space_group_name_H-M   'P 1'
#
loop_
_entity.id
_entity.type
_entity.pdbx_description
1 polymer ?
#
loop_
_entity_poly.entity_id
_entity_poly.type
_entity_poly.pdbx_seq_one_letter_code
_entity_poly.pdbx_strand_id
1 'polypeptide(L)'
;KIQQIQYLQNQLYQQPARTTRSNSNDFLVWSSCKYDEREKRIRAIKIIRLLLDYPLFQEHLLSLLSFRNLEGQTPFMSAVNCCAYNCALILFEYALKVSKRESSNDQQTSSAQFYFESS
;
A
#
# COMPACT_ATOMS: atom_id res chain seq x y z
N LYS A 1 50.47 1.19 14.63
CA LYS A 1 49.25 0.50 15.11
C LYS A 1 48.22 1.47 15.70
N ILE A 2 48.59 2.36 16.63
CA ILE A 2 47.65 3.35 17.23
C ILE A 2 47.04 4.29 16.16
N GLN A 3 47.85 4.79 15.22
CA GLN A 3 47.35 5.66 14.15
C GLN A 3 46.36 4.95 13.20
N GLN A 4 46.51 3.63 13.03
CA GLN A 4 45.64 2.82 12.19
C GLN A 4 44.29 2.57 12.87
N ILE A 5 44.29 2.44 14.20
CA ILE A 5 43.08 2.37 15.03
C ILE A 5 42.36 3.73 15.00
N GLN A 6 43.08 4.84 15.12
CA GLN A 6 42.49 6.18 14.99
C GLN A 6 41.92 6.44 13.60
N TYR A 7 42.60 5.99 12.54
CA TYR A 7 42.09 6.09 11.17
C TYR A 7 40.80 5.28 10.98
N LEU A 8 40.73 4.06 11.50
CA LEU A 8 39.53 3.21 11.43
C LEU A 8 38.37 3.76 12.27
N GLN A 9 38.65 4.33 13.44
CA GLN A 9 37.62 5.00 14.24
C GLN A 9 37.05 6.22 13.50
N ASN A 10 37.90 7.05 12.88
CA ASN A 10 37.44 8.21 12.12
C ASN A 10 36.58 7.84 10.89
N GLN A 11 36.81 6.66 10.31
CA GLN A 11 35.99 6.13 9.21
C GLN A 11 34.62 5.62 9.70
N LEU A 12 34.55 5.00 10.88
CA LEU A 12 33.28 4.53 11.48
C LEU A 12 32.39 5.68 11.97
N TYR A 13 32.97 6.80 12.41
CA TYR A 13 32.22 7.99 12.83
C TYR A 13 31.66 8.85 11.68
N GLN A 14 32.01 8.55 10.43
CA GLN A 14 31.44 9.23 9.25
C GLN A 14 30.19 8.55 8.67
N GLN A 15 29.67 7.51 9.32
CA GLN A 15 28.35 7.00 8.96
C GLN A 15 27.29 8.02 9.39
N PRO A 16 26.45 8.55 8.47
CA PRO A 16 25.34 9.40 8.87
C PRO A 16 24.43 8.56 9.79
N ALA A 17 24.29 9.02 11.03
CA ALA A 17 23.30 8.50 11.94
C ALA A 17 21.95 8.45 11.22
N ARG A 18 21.27 7.31 11.30
CA ARG A 18 19.90 7.15 10.80
C ARG A 18 18.97 7.96 11.70
N THR A 19 19.02 9.28 11.57
CA THR A 19 18.15 10.21 12.28
C THR A 19 16.83 10.25 11.54
N THR A 20 15.74 9.91 12.23
CA THR A 20 14.36 10.21 11.85
C THR A 20 14.08 11.71 11.96
N ARG A 21 14.92 12.51 11.32
CA ARG A 21 14.73 13.95 11.18
C ARG A 21 14.10 14.10 9.81
N SER A 22 12.78 14.28 9.75
CA SER A 22 12.13 14.65 8.49
C SER A 22 12.74 15.97 8.05
N ASN A 23 13.76 15.87 7.19
CA ASN A 23 14.36 17.02 6.57
C ASN A 23 13.25 17.53 5.66
N SER A 24 12.79 18.77 5.83
CA SER A 24 11.76 19.36 4.97
C SER A 24 12.16 19.31 3.48
N ASN A 25 13.44 19.05 3.21
CA ASN A 25 14.00 18.81 1.88
C ASN A 25 13.79 17.39 1.31
N ASP A 26 13.45 16.37 2.11
CA ASP A 26 13.19 15.02 1.59
C ASP A 26 11.88 14.96 0.79
N PHE A 27 10.89 15.78 1.18
CA PHE A 27 9.67 15.96 0.39
C PHE A 27 9.98 16.66 -0.95
N LEU A 28 10.99 17.53 -0.99
CA LEU A 28 11.40 18.23 -2.20
C LEU A 28 12.15 17.35 -3.20
N VAL A 29 12.88 16.32 -2.75
CA VAL A 29 13.64 15.43 -3.64
C VAL A 29 12.71 14.64 -4.57
N TRP A 30 11.58 14.12 -4.08
CA TRP A 30 10.55 13.52 -4.94
C TRP A 30 9.64 14.53 -5.64
N SER A 31 9.58 15.77 -5.13
CA SER A 31 8.81 16.86 -5.75
C SER A 31 9.55 17.55 -6.91
N SER A 32 10.88 17.42 -7.00
CA SER A 32 11.69 18.07 -8.04
C SER A 32 11.81 17.26 -9.34
N CYS A 33 11.29 16.02 -9.37
CA CYS A 33 11.15 15.28 -10.60
C CYS A 33 10.13 16.01 -11.47
N LYS A 34 10.55 16.66 -12.56
CA LYS A 34 9.67 17.30 -13.55
C LYS A 34 8.85 16.27 -14.35
N TYR A 35 8.20 15.33 -13.68
CA TYR A 35 7.25 14.44 -14.34
C TYR A 35 6.01 15.25 -14.69
N ASP A 36 5.57 15.11 -15.94
CA ASP A 36 4.26 15.58 -16.35
C ASP A 36 3.20 15.01 -15.39
N GLU A 37 2.33 15.85 -14.87
CA GLU A 37 1.24 15.44 -13.97
C GLU A 37 0.35 14.36 -14.64
N ARG A 38 0.27 14.36 -15.97
CA ARG A 38 -0.36 13.26 -16.72
C ARG A 38 0.40 11.94 -16.54
N GLU A 39 1.72 11.93 -16.71
CA GLU A 39 2.53 10.72 -16.52
C GLU A 39 2.47 10.22 -15.09
N LYS A 40 2.53 11.12 -14.11
CA LYS A 40 2.40 10.80 -12.68
C LYS A 40 1.07 10.11 -12.41
N ARG A 41 -0.03 10.63 -12.97
CA ARG A 41 -1.35 10.00 -12.88
C ARG A 41 -1.37 8.62 -13.53
N ILE A 42 -0.78 8.46 -14.72
CA ILE A 42 -0.70 7.16 -15.40
C ILE A 42 0.08 6.14 -14.55
N ARG A 43 1.20 6.56 -13.95
CA ARG A 43 2.00 5.71 -13.06
C ARG A 43 1.21 5.31 -11.81
N ALA A 44 0.53 6.26 -11.17
CA ALA A 44 -0.31 5.99 -10.00
C ALA A 44 -1.41 4.95 -10.30
N ILE A 45 -2.11 5.10 -11.43
CA ILE A 45 -3.13 4.13 -11.87
C ILE A 45 -2.52 2.74 -12.08
N LYS A 46 -1.34 2.66 -12.73
CA LYS A 46 -0.64 1.38 -12.95
C LYS A 46 -0.24 0.71 -11.64
N ILE A 47 0.28 1.47 -10.68
CA ILE A 47 0.68 0.95 -9.36
C ILE A 47 -0.55 0.41 -8.62
N ILE A 48 -1.66 1.16 -8.60
CA ILE A 48 -2.90 0.70 -7.95
C ILE A 48 -3.37 -0.62 -8.57
N ARG A 49 -3.46 -0.71 -9.90
CA ARG A 49 -3.86 -1.96 -10.56
C ARG A 49 -2.93 -3.12 -10.22
N LEU A 50 -1.62 -2.91 -10.27
CA LEU A 50 -0.64 -3.95 -9.95
C LEU A 50 -0.79 -4.46 -8.51
N LEU A 51 -1.04 -3.57 -7.55
CA LEU A 51 -1.31 -3.96 -6.16
C LEU A 51 -2.62 -4.73 -6.05
N LEU A 52 -3.68 -4.27 -6.70
CA LEU A 52 -5.00 -4.90 -6.61
C LEU A 52 -5.10 -6.21 -7.39
N ASP A 53 -4.27 -6.43 -8.41
CA ASP A 53 -4.23 -7.67 -9.21
C ASP A 53 -3.32 -8.74 -8.61
N TYR A 54 -2.45 -8.37 -7.66
CA TYR A 54 -1.46 -9.29 -7.14
C TYR A 54 -2.14 -10.43 -6.35
N PRO A 55 -1.86 -11.72 -6.66
CA PRO A 55 -2.56 -12.85 -6.05
C PRO A 55 -2.44 -12.92 -4.53
N LEU A 56 -1.27 -12.59 -3.97
CA LEU A 56 -1.05 -12.67 -2.53
C LEU A 56 -1.87 -11.64 -1.74
N PHE A 57 -2.30 -10.55 -2.38
CA PHE A 57 -3.13 -9.55 -1.72
C PHE A 57 -4.62 -9.86 -1.78
N GLN A 58 -5.07 -10.81 -2.60
CA GLN A 58 -6.50 -11.10 -2.77
C GLN A 58 -7.19 -11.51 -1.46
N GLU A 59 -6.52 -12.34 -0.66
CA GLU A 59 -7.04 -12.84 0.63
C GLU A 59 -7.17 -11.75 1.70
N HIS A 60 -6.42 -10.66 1.54
CA HIS A 60 -6.43 -9.53 2.49
C HIS A 60 -7.00 -8.25 1.87
N LEU A 61 -7.50 -8.34 0.63
CA LEU A 61 -7.88 -7.16 -0.15
C LEU A 61 -9.04 -6.41 0.48
N LEU A 62 -10.02 -7.15 1.03
CA LEU A 62 -11.14 -6.56 1.76
C LEU A 62 -10.65 -5.74 2.95
N SER A 63 -9.79 -6.34 3.78
CA SER A 63 -9.23 -5.69 4.97
C SER A 63 -8.43 -4.45 4.58
N LEU A 64 -7.60 -4.55 3.54
CA LEU A 64 -6.79 -3.46 3.03
C LEU A 64 -7.65 -2.30 2.49
N LEU A 65 -8.68 -2.60 1.70
CA LEU A 65 -9.60 -1.60 1.14
C LEU A 65 -10.53 -0.98 2.20
N SER A 66 -10.76 -1.70 3.31
CA SER A 66 -11.57 -1.22 4.43
C SER A 66 -10.75 -0.43 5.46
N PHE A 67 -9.43 -0.52 5.41
CA PHE A 67 -8.54 0.21 6.31
C PHE A 67 -8.72 1.72 6.15
N ARG A 68 -8.64 2.45 7.25
CA ARG A 68 -8.84 3.90 7.27
C ARG A 68 -7.54 4.61 7.56
N ASN A 69 -7.32 5.73 6.87
CA ASN A 69 -6.20 6.62 7.16
C ASN A 69 -6.42 7.39 8.49
N LEU A 70 -5.48 8.26 8.85
CA LEU A 70 -5.55 9.12 10.04
C LEU A 70 -6.78 10.05 10.06
N GLU A 71 -7.35 10.33 8.88
CA GLU A 71 -8.57 11.14 8.71
C GLU A 71 -9.85 10.30 8.73
N GLY A 72 -9.75 8.99 9.00
CA GLY A 72 -10.88 8.07 9.04
C GLY A 72 -11.43 7.68 7.67
N GLN A 73 -10.70 7.97 6.58
CA GLN A 73 -11.10 7.71 5.20
C GLN A 73 -10.54 6.39 4.69
N THR A 74 -11.35 5.61 3.97
CA THR A 74 -10.86 4.46 3.21
C THR A 74 -10.10 4.93 1.96
N PRO A 75 -9.28 4.07 1.31
CA PRO A 75 -8.62 4.41 0.05
C PRO A 75 -9.58 4.95 -1.02
N PHE A 76 -10.81 4.41 -1.11
CA PHE A 76 -11.83 4.91 -2.03
C PHE A 76 -12.27 6.34 -1.69
N MET A 77 -12.56 6.61 -0.41
CA MET A 77 -12.95 7.95 0.05
C MET A 77 -11.84 8.97 -0.20
N SER A 78 -10.61 8.61 0.12
CA SER A 78 -9.45 9.49 -0.12
C SER A 78 -9.28 9.80 -1.61
N ALA A 79 -9.46 8.81 -2.50
CA ALA A 79 -9.41 9.03 -3.95
C ALA A 79 -10.52 9.99 -4.44
N VAL A 80 -11.74 9.89 -3.90
CA VAL A 80 -12.85 10.80 -4.23
C VAL A 80 -12.55 12.21 -3.72
N ASN A 81 -12.10 12.34 -2.47
CA ASN A 81 -11.78 13.64 -1.87
C ASN A 81 -10.68 14.40 -2.61
N CYS A 82 -9.72 13.68 -3.20
CA CYS A 82 -8.68 14.27 -4.03
C CYS A 82 -9.05 14.41 -5.52
N CYS A 83 -10.33 14.21 -5.90
CA CYS A 83 -10.80 14.23 -7.29
C CYS A 83 -10.06 13.24 -8.22
N ALA A 84 -9.49 12.18 -7.67
CA ALA A 84 -8.78 11.13 -8.40
C ALA A 84 -9.75 10.06 -8.90
N TYR A 85 -10.78 10.46 -9.66
CA TYR A 85 -11.93 9.62 -10.02
C TYR A 85 -11.56 8.32 -10.75
N ASN A 86 -10.53 8.34 -11.61
CA ASN A 86 -10.05 7.12 -12.26
C ASN A 86 -9.57 6.06 -11.25
N CYS A 87 -8.86 6.50 -10.20
CA CYS A 87 -8.42 5.62 -9.14
C CYS A 87 -9.61 5.16 -8.29
N ALA A 88 -10.55 6.06 -8.00
CA ALA A 88 -11.76 5.75 -7.24
C ALA A 88 -12.62 4.68 -7.95
N LEU A 89 -12.80 4.79 -9.27
CA LEU A 89 -13.52 3.80 -10.08
C LEU A 89 -12.83 2.43 -10.01
N ILE A 90 -11.51 2.39 -10.16
CA ILE A 90 -10.74 1.15 -10.02
C ILE A 90 -10.95 0.54 -8.63
N LEU A 91 -10.77 1.32 -7.55
CA LEU A 91 -10.97 0.82 -6.19
C LEU A 91 -12.39 0.27 -5.97
N PHE A 92 -13.40 0.95 -6.50
CA PHE A 92 -14.79 0.52 -6.42
C PHE A 92 -15.05 -0.78 -7.18
N GLU A 93 -14.52 -0.93 -8.40
CA GLU A 93 -14.63 -2.17 -9.18
C GLU A 93 -14.03 -3.37 -8.43
N TYR A 94 -12.87 -3.20 -7.78
CA TYR A 94 -12.26 -4.28 -6.99
C TYR A 94 -13.05 -4.57 -5.71
N ALA A 95 -13.56 -3.55 -5.02
CA ALA A 95 -14.43 -3.75 -3.87
C ALA A 95 -15.68 -4.58 -4.24
N LEU A 96 -16.29 -4.30 -5.40
CA LEU A 96 -17.41 -5.09 -5.92
C LEU A 96 -17.01 -6.53 -6.26
N LYS A 97 -15.83 -6.74 -6.86
CA LYS A 97 -15.33 -8.10 -7.15
C LYS A 97 -15.12 -8.91 -5.89
N VAL A 98 -14.50 -8.31 -4.87
CA VAL A 98 -14.28 -8.93 -3.56
C VAL A 98 -15.60 -9.27 -2.90
N SER A 99 -16.56 -8.33 -2.87
CA SER A 99 -17.89 -8.57 -2.31
C SER A 99 -18.62 -9.75 -2.97
N LYS A 100 -18.51 -9.91 -4.29
CA LYS A 100 -19.08 -11.06 -5.01
C LYS A 100 -18.38 -12.38 -4.67
N ARG A 101 -17.05 -12.36 -4.47
CA ARG A 101 -16.27 -13.54 -4.08
C ARG A 101 -16.71 -14.06 -2.71
N GLU A 102 -16.86 -13.17 -1.72
CA GLU A 102 -17.31 -13.52 -0.37
C GLU A 102 -18.68 -14.22 -0.39
N SER A 103 -19.65 -13.65 -1.12
CA SER A 103 -20.99 -14.24 -1.24
C SER A 103 -21.03 -15.63 -1.89
N SER A 104 -19.97 -16.02 -2.60
CA SER A 104 -19.83 -17.36 -3.20
C SER A 104 -19.16 -18.35 -2.24
N ASN A 105 -18.25 -17.88 -1.38
CA ASN A 105 -17.53 -18.72 -0.41
C ASN A 105 -18.43 -19.16 0.76
N ASP A 106 -19.38 -18.31 1.19
CA ASP A 106 -20.31 -18.61 2.29
C ASP A 106 -21.25 -19.80 2.00
N GLN A 107 -21.45 -20.15 0.73
CA GLN A 107 -22.26 -21.31 0.33
C GLN A 107 -21.48 -22.62 0.44
N GLN A 108 -20.14 -22.60 0.37
CA GLN A 108 -19.32 -23.80 0.42
C GLN A 108 -19.10 -24.28 1.87
N THR A 109 -18.90 -23.35 2.81
CA THR A 109 -18.64 -23.62 4.23
C THR A 109 -19.83 -24.26 4.95
N SER A 110 -21.06 -23.84 4.61
CA SER A 110 -22.28 -24.40 5.18
C SER A 110 -22.47 -25.89 4.90
N SER A 111 -21.98 -26.39 3.75
CA SER A 111 -22.10 -27.80 3.39
C SER A 111 -21.03 -28.69 4.05
N ALA A 112 -19.81 -28.19 4.24
CA ALA A 112 -18.73 -28.95 4.88
C ALA A 112 -18.89 -29.03 6.41
N GLN A 113 -19.46 -27.99 7.03
CA GLN A 113 -19.64 -27.93 8.48
C GLN A 113 -20.72 -28.90 8.99
N PHE A 114 -21.72 -29.23 8.16
CA PHE A 114 -22.73 -30.24 8.46
C PHE A 114 -22.15 -31.67 8.54
N TYR A 115 -21.07 -31.97 7.81
CA TYR A 115 -20.45 -33.30 7.81
C TYR A 115 -19.55 -33.58 9.02
N PHE A 116 -19.10 -32.55 9.76
CA PHE A 116 -18.21 -32.73 10.92
C PHE A 116 -18.95 -32.88 12.26
N GLU A 117 -20.22 -32.44 12.36
CA GLU A 117 -21.02 -32.54 13.59
C GLU A 117 -21.77 -33.88 13.76
N SER A 118 -21.71 -34.78 12.77
CA SER A 118 -22.47 -36.03 12.75
C SER A 118 -21.63 -37.30 12.97
N SER A 119 -20.41 -37.21 13.52
CA SER A 119 -19.53 -38.36 13.81
C SER A 119 -19.22 -38.51 15.29
#